data_AF-T1GGE0-F1
#
_entry.id   AF-T1GGE0-F1
#
_cell.length_a   1.000
_cell.length_b   1.000
_cell.length_c   1.000
_cell.angle_alpha   90.00
_cell.angle_beta   90.00
_cell.angle_gamma   90.00
#
_symmetry.space_group_name_H-M   'P 1'
#
loop_
_entity.id
_entity.type
_entity.pdbx_description
1 polymer ?
#
loop_
_entity_poly.entity_id
_entity_poly.type
_entity_poly.pdbx_seq_one_letter_code
_entity_poly.pdbx_strand_id
1 'polypeptide(L)'
;MKNQGTRKGIGTLKDYMLGFNSWINVWDGGVATIMKKPGRNVMGAIWEIDLDLIKSLDIQEAYYNRFLVNIELDSGEIVKCY
;
A
#
# COMPACT_ATOMS: atom_id res chain seq x y z
N MET A 1 -23.54 -3.58 -7.19
CA MET A 1 -22.34 -3.20 -6.40
C MET A 1 -21.14 -3.32 -7.31
N LYS A 2 -20.43 -2.23 -7.62
CA LYS A 2 -19.13 -2.32 -8.30
C LYS A 2 -18.13 -2.86 -7.27
N ASN A 3 -17.46 -3.97 -7.57
CA ASN A 3 -16.40 -4.50 -6.72
C ASN A 3 -15.27 -3.46 -6.65
N GLN A 4 -14.89 -3.06 -5.44
CA GLN A 4 -13.90 -2.00 -5.18
C GLN A 4 -12.45 -2.48 -5.40
N GLY A 5 -12.26 -3.78 -5.62
CA GLY A 5 -10.99 -4.41 -5.98
C GLY A 5 -11.08 -5.93 -5.87
N THR A 6 -10.22 -6.64 -6.59
CA THR A 6 -10.05 -8.10 -6.48
C THR A 6 -8.73 -8.39 -5.76
N ARG A 7 -8.76 -9.20 -4.70
CA ARG A 7 -7.55 -9.54 -3.95
C ARG A 7 -6.68 -10.49 -4.80
N LYS A 8 -5.42 -10.09 -5.02
CA LYS A 8 -4.41 -10.90 -5.73
C LYS A 8 -3.59 -11.77 -4.80
N GLY A 9 -3.42 -11.36 -3.56
CA GLY A 9 -2.71 -12.15 -2.55
C GLY A 9 -2.04 -11.31 -1.48
N ILE A 10 -1.03 -11.91 -0.85
CA ILE A 10 -0.09 -11.25 0.05
C ILE A 10 1.16 -10.95 -0.76
N GLY A 11 1.77 -9.80 -0.51
CA GLY A 11 3.01 -9.38 -1.15
C GLY A 11 4.00 -8.80 -0.13
N THR A 12 5.28 -8.94 -0.45
CA THR A 12 6.39 -8.44 0.35
C THR A 12 7.09 -7.29 -0.38
N LEU A 13 7.15 -6.12 0.27
CA LEU A 13 7.99 -5.00 -0.12
C LEU A 13 9.32 -5.08 0.64
N LYS A 14 10.41 -5.29 -0.09
CA LYS A 14 11.77 -5.37 0.45
C LYS A 14 12.37 -3.98 0.66
N ASP A 15 13.24 -3.87 1.67
CA ASP A 15 13.98 -2.68 2.06
C ASP A 15 13.12 -1.50 2.55
N TYR A 16 11.98 -1.81 3.17
CA TYR A 16 11.10 -0.86 3.84
C TYR A 16 10.72 -1.35 5.24
N MET A 17 10.32 -0.40 6.09
CA MET A 17 9.83 -0.65 7.44
C MET A 17 8.51 0.08 7.67
N LEU A 18 7.55 -0.61 8.29
CA LEU A 18 6.31 -0.01 8.76
C LEU A 18 6.57 0.90 9.96
N GLY A 19 5.96 2.08 9.94
CA GLY A 19 5.90 2.99 11.06
C GLY A 19 4.49 3.57 11.22
N PHE A 20 4.28 4.26 12.33
CA PHE A 20 3.08 5.05 12.58
C PHE A 20 3.53 6.48 12.86
N ASN A 21 3.04 7.43 12.07
CA ASN A 21 3.35 8.85 12.23
C ASN A 21 2.06 9.67 12.15
N SER A 22 2.15 10.96 12.45
CA SER A 22 1.09 11.96 12.32
C SER A 22 -0.22 11.62 13.04
N TRP A 23 -0.57 12.41 14.05
CA TRP A 23 -1.87 12.28 14.69
C TRP A 23 -3.00 12.64 13.73
N ILE A 24 -3.92 11.71 13.48
CA ILE A 24 -5.12 11.93 12.67
C ILE A 24 -6.36 11.70 13.53
N ASN A 25 -7.21 12.73 13.63
CA ASN A 25 -8.37 12.73 14.54
C ASN A 25 -9.35 11.58 14.27
N VAL A 26 -9.56 11.19 13.01
CA VAL A 26 -10.48 10.08 12.70
C VAL A 26 -9.96 8.72 13.22
N TRP A 27 -8.66 8.61 13.43
CA TRP A 27 -8.00 7.40 13.94
C TRP A 27 -7.62 7.49 15.42
N ASP A 28 -7.80 8.67 16.06
CA ASP A 28 -7.38 8.95 17.44
C ASP A 28 -5.94 8.47 17.73
N GLY A 29 -5.05 8.66 16.75
CA GLY A 29 -3.75 8.02 16.76
C GLY A 29 -2.88 8.32 15.54
N GLY A 30 -1.69 7.72 15.53
CA GLY A 30 -0.78 7.74 14.40
C GLY A 30 -1.26 6.83 13.27
N VAL A 31 -1.17 7.32 12.04
CA VAL A 31 -1.51 6.56 10.83
C VAL A 31 -0.31 5.81 10.27
N ALA A 32 -0.57 4.69 9.59
CA ALA A 32 0.48 3.86 9.03
C ALA A 32 1.27 4.59 7.92
N THR A 33 2.57 4.36 7.88
CA THR A 33 3.45 4.83 6.81
C THR A 33 4.59 3.83 6.62
N ILE A 34 5.33 3.95 5.52
CA ILE A 34 6.52 3.13 5.28
C ILE A 34 7.72 4.01 4.97
N MET A 35 8.89 3.59 5.44
CA MET A 35 10.15 4.28 5.21
C MET A 35 11.22 3.31 4.72
N LYS A 36 12.09 3.77 3.81
CA LYS A 36 13.22 2.97 3.32
C LYS A 36 14.10 2.54 4.49
N LYS A 37 14.33 1.24 4.59
CA LYS A 37 15.16 0.63 5.62
C LYS A 37 15.75 -0.66 5.07
N PRO A 38 16.99 -0.64 4.56
CA PRO A 38 17.63 -1.83 4.01
C PRO A 38 17.60 -3.02 4.98
N GLY A 39 17.29 -4.21 4.46
CA GLY A 39 17.18 -5.45 5.24
C GLY A 39 15.91 -5.59 6.08
N ARG A 40 14.95 -4.66 5.97
CA ARG A 40 13.60 -4.78 6.54
C ARG A 40 12.59 -5.01 5.42
N ASN A 41 11.48 -5.66 5.77
CA ASN A 41 10.40 -5.95 4.84
C ASN A 41 9.06 -5.51 5.41
N VAL A 42 8.14 -5.13 4.53
CA VAL A 42 6.74 -4.89 4.87
C VAL A 42 5.89 -5.86 4.07
N MET A 43 5.00 -6.60 4.74
CA MET A 43 4.00 -7.43 4.09
C MET A 43 2.70 -6.62 3.93
N GLY A 44 2.01 -6.82 2.80
CA GLY A 44 0.77 -6.13 2.50
C GLY A 44 -0.20 -7.00 1.69
N ALA A 45 -1.46 -6.55 1.61
CA ALA A 45 -2.43 -7.13 0.71
C ALA A 45 -2.33 -6.44 -0.66
N ILE A 46 -2.29 -7.25 -1.73
CA ILE A 46 -2.24 -6.76 -3.10
C ILE A 46 -3.62 -6.83 -3.72
N TRP A 47 -4.07 -5.70 -4.26
CA TRP A 47 -5.38 -5.52 -4.85
C TRP A 47 -5.25 -5.13 -6.31
N GLU A 48 -6.04 -5.77 -7.15
CA GLU A 48 -6.28 -5.34 -8.53
C GLU A 48 -7.55 -4.49 -8.54
N ILE A 49 -7.43 -3.26 -9.03
CA ILE A 49 -8.50 -2.26 -9.01
C ILE A 49 -8.75 -1.71 -10.41
N ASP A 50 -9.97 -1.27 -10.67
CA ASP A 50 -10.27 -0.53 -11.89
C ASP A 50 -9.58 0.85 -11.85
N LEU A 51 -9.01 1.27 -12.99
CA LEU A 51 -8.35 2.57 -13.12
C LEU A 51 -9.31 3.74 -12.88
N ASP A 52 -10.61 3.54 -13.12
CA ASP A 52 -11.65 4.54 -12.80
C ASP A 52 -11.70 4.88 -11.31
N LEU A 53 -11.18 4.02 -10.42
CA LEU A 53 -11.14 4.23 -8.98
C LEU A 53 -9.92 5.02 -8.51
N ILE A 54 -8.90 5.24 -9.35
CA ILE A 54 -7.64 5.90 -8.94
C ILE A 54 -7.91 7.26 -8.30
N LYS A 55 -8.76 8.10 -8.91
CA LYS A 55 -9.06 9.42 -8.36
C LYS A 55 -9.70 9.34 -6.97
N SER A 56 -10.55 8.34 -6.73
CA SER A 56 -11.19 8.15 -5.43
C SER A 56 -10.21 7.66 -4.36
N LEU A 57 -9.19 6.89 -4.75
CA LEU A 57 -8.12 6.45 -3.86
C LEU A 57 -7.17 7.60 -3.53
N ASP A 58 -6.79 8.40 -4.53
CA ASP A 58 -5.97 9.62 -4.32
C ASP A 58 -6.65 10.59 -3.34
N ILE A 59 -7.98 10.70 -3.36
CA ILE A 59 -8.74 11.53 -2.41
C ILE A 59 -8.71 10.95 -0.99
N GLN A 60 -8.81 9.62 -0.85
CA GLN A 60 -8.74 8.95 0.46
C GLN A 60 -7.34 9.10 1.08
N GLU A 61 -6.31 9.03 0.25
CA GLU A 61 -4.90 9.09 0.64
C GLU A 61 -4.31 10.50 0.50
N ALA A 62 -5.13 11.56 0.56
CA ALA A 62 -4.72 12.94 0.25
C ALA A 62 -3.53 13.49 1.07
N TYR A 63 -3.16 12.82 2.17
CA TYR A 63 -2.00 13.15 3.01
C TYR A 63 -0.71 12.41 2.61
N TYR A 64 -0.77 11.51 1.63
CA TYR A 64 0.33 10.70 1.13
C TYR A 64 0.65 11.04 -0.33
N ASN A 65 1.86 10.68 -0.75
CA ASN A 65 2.28 10.75 -2.14
C ASN A 65 2.24 9.34 -2.74
N ARG A 66 1.67 9.21 -3.94
CA ARG A 66 1.75 7.95 -4.71
C ARG A 66 3.21 7.64 -5.03
N PHE A 67 3.55 6.35 -5.08
CA PHE A 67 4.83 5.93 -5.62
C PHE A 67 4.78 4.47 -6.06
N LEU A 68 5.51 4.19 -7.14
CA LEU A 68 5.57 2.85 -7.72
C LEU A 68 6.56 1.97 -6.96
N VAL A 69 6.15 0.75 -6.65
CA VAL A 69 6.98 -0.25 -5.97
C VAL A 69 6.93 -1.61 -6.66
N ASN A 70 8.02 -2.36 -6.56
CA ASN A 70 8.06 -3.76 -6.93
C ASN A 70 7.73 -4.60 -5.70
N ILE A 71 6.73 -5.46 -5.81
CA ILE A 71 6.27 -6.34 -4.73
C ILE A 71 6.49 -7.79 -5.16
N GLU A 72 7.08 -8.58 -4.27
CA GLU A 72 7.20 -10.03 -4.45
C GLU A 72 5.98 -10.72 -3.85
N LEU A 73 5.20 -11.41 -4.68
CA LEU A 73 4.08 -12.24 -4.24
C LEU A 73 4.57 -13.56 -3.65
N ASP A 74 3.72 -14.27 -2.91
CA ASP A 74 4.04 -15.60 -2.38
C ASP A 74 4.38 -16.63 -3.48
N SER A 75 3.95 -16.40 -4.72
CA SER A 75 4.33 -17.21 -5.89
C SER A 75 5.78 -16.98 -6.36
N GLY A 76 6.47 -15.98 -5.82
CA GLY A 76 7.76 -15.50 -6.32
C GLY A 76 7.66 -14.53 -7.51
N GLU A 77 6.44 -14.26 -7.99
CA GLU A 77 6.20 -13.26 -9.04
C GLU A 77 6.48 -11.85 -8.50
N ILE A 78 7.15 -11.03 -9.30
CA ILE A 78 7.35 -9.60 -9.00
C ILE A 78 6.31 -8.79 -9.77
N VAL A 79 5.41 -8.14 -9.03
CA VAL A 79 4.41 -7.23 -9.60
C VAL A 79 4.75 -5.78 -9.30
N LYS A 80 4.39 -4.88 -10.24
CA LYS A 80 4.50 -3.44 -10.04
C LYS A 80 3.19 -2.91 -9.48
N CYS A 81 3.22 -2.33 -8.29
CA CYS A 81 2.07 -1.71 -7.65
C CYS A 81 2.22 -0.19 -7.64
N TYR A 82 1.12 0.50 -7.91
CA TYR A 82 1.02 1.95 -8.04
C TYR A 82 0.28 2.59 -6.86
#